data_AF-A0A8T3LLB3-F1
#
_entry.id   AF-A0A8T3LLB3-F1
#
_cell.length_a   1.000
_cell.length_b   1.000
_cell.length_c   1.000
_cell.angle_alpha   90.00
_cell.angle_beta   90.00
_cell.angle_gamma   90.00
#
_symmetry.space_group_name_H-M   'P 1'
#
loop_
_entity.id
_entity.type
_entity.pdbx_description
1 polymer ?
#
loop_
_entity_poly.entity_id
_entity_poly.type
_entity_poly.pdbx_seq_one_letter_code
_entity_poly.pdbx_strand_id
1 'polypeptide(L)'
;MRRPHIHVVPFLRRPGQRLLLKDWLAITIGSHIFAWRALDPVERAHEEEHARQWQRHGRLYVPRYLRASWRARRKGLHRYWDNEFEVEARAAATRRADALRR
;
A
#
# COMPACT_ATOMS: atom_id res chain seq x y z
N MET A 1 1.65 -12.77 -13.20
CA MET A 1 1.92 -12.15 -11.88
C MET A 1 1.20 -12.96 -10.81
N ARG A 2 1.87 -13.30 -9.70
CA ARG A 2 1.25 -14.08 -8.62
C ARG A 2 0.31 -13.16 -7.83
N ARG A 3 -0.95 -13.58 -7.64
CA ARG A 3 -1.90 -12.83 -6.81
C ARG A 3 -1.38 -12.80 -5.37
N PRO A 4 -1.39 -11.64 -4.68
CA PRO A 4 -1.02 -11.58 -3.28
C PRO A 4 -2.05 -12.30 -2.41
N HIS A 5 -1.60 -12.83 -1.28
CA HIS A 5 -2.43 -13.47 -0.27
C HIS A 5 -2.91 -12.42 0.73
N ILE A 6 -4.21 -12.32 0.92
CA ILE A 6 -4.83 -11.37 1.85
C ILE A 6 -5.17 -12.10 3.15
N HIS A 7 -4.67 -11.55 4.26
CA HIS A 7 -4.88 -12.03 5.61
C HIS A 7 -5.70 -11.00 6.37
N VAL A 8 -6.92 -11.35 6.74
CA VAL A 8 -7.78 -10.48 7.57
C VAL A 8 -7.63 -10.90 9.02
N VAL A 9 -7.07 -10.00 9.83
CA VAL A 9 -6.65 -10.29 11.20
C VAL A 9 -7.17 -9.19 12.14
N PRO A 10 -8.40 -9.29 12.65
CA PRO A 10 -9.06 -8.21 13.40
C PRO A 10 -8.30 -7.75 14.65
N PHE A 11 -7.59 -8.66 15.31
CA PHE A 11 -6.81 -8.33 16.51
C PHE A 11 -5.62 -7.42 16.20
N LEU A 12 -5.18 -7.29 14.94
CA LEU A 12 -4.10 -6.38 14.56
C LEU A 12 -4.49 -4.90 14.65
N ARG A 13 -5.80 -4.57 14.70
CA ARG A 13 -6.27 -3.18 14.69
C ARG A 13 -5.56 -2.33 15.75
N ARG A 14 -5.67 -2.70 17.04
CA ARG A 14 -5.08 -1.96 18.17
C ARG A 14 -3.55 -1.93 18.19
N PRO A 15 -2.83 -3.06 18.05
CA PRO A 15 -1.36 -3.02 18.02
C PRO A 15 -0.82 -2.24 16.82
N GLY A 16 -1.44 -2.39 15.63
CA GLY A 16 -1.03 -1.63 14.46
C GLY A 16 -1.30 -0.13 14.58
N GLN A 17 -2.41 0.28 15.23
CA GLN A 17 -2.69 1.70 15.50
C GLN A 17 -1.63 2.35 16.40
N ARG A 18 -1.05 1.56 17.30
CA ARG A 18 -0.01 2.03 18.22
C ARG A 18 1.38 2.07 17.58
N LEU A 19 1.65 1.20 16.61
CA LEU A 19 3.00 0.97 16.07
C LEU A 19 3.23 1.50 14.64
N LEU A 20 2.21 1.54 13.80
CA LEU A 20 2.32 1.95 12.40
C LEU A 20 1.81 3.37 12.22
N LEU A 21 0.48 3.55 12.22
CA LEU A 21 -0.21 4.83 12.07
C LEU A 21 -1.59 4.73 12.72
N LYS A 22 -2.09 5.85 13.25
CA LYS A 22 -3.42 5.93 13.89
C LYS A 22 -4.56 5.42 12.98
N ASP A 23 -4.40 5.64 11.68
CA ASP A 23 -5.40 5.31 10.64
C ASP A 23 -4.93 4.18 9.72
N TRP A 24 -4.02 3.31 10.17
CA TRP A 24 -3.58 2.17 9.37
C TRP A 24 -4.76 1.22 9.09
N LEU A 25 -4.79 0.63 7.90
CA LEU A 25 -5.81 -0.35 7.49
C LEU A 25 -5.19 -1.69 7.13
N ALA A 26 -4.18 -1.64 6.27
CA ALA A 26 -3.45 -2.78 5.78
C ALA A 26 -1.96 -2.45 5.67
N ILE A 27 -1.16 -3.51 5.55
CA ILE A 27 0.26 -3.44 5.25
C ILE A 27 0.62 -4.56 4.28
N THR A 28 1.38 -4.22 3.26
CA THR A 28 1.89 -5.18 2.29
C THR A 28 3.35 -5.53 2.56
N ILE A 29 3.61 -6.82 2.72
CA ILE A 29 4.95 -7.39 2.91
C ILE A 29 5.13 -8.50 1.87
N GLY A 30 5.89 -8.21 0.82
CA GLY A 30 6.09 -9.17 -0.25
C GLY A 30 4.79 -9.45 -1.02
N SER A 31 4.43 -10.72 -1.07
CA SER A 31 3.17 -11.20 -1.66
C SER A 31 2.04 -11.34 -0.62
N HIS A 32 2.20 -10.77 0.57
CA HIS A 32 1.24 -10.89 1.66
C HIS A 32 0.69 -9.51 2.04
N ILE A 33 -0.63 -9.39 2.07
CA ILE A 33 -1.35 -8.20 2.51
C ILE A 33 -2.00 -8.56 3.84
N PHE A 34 -1.66 -7.84 4.91
CA PHE A 34 -2.25 -8.00 6.22
C PHE A 34 -3.18 -6.82 6.49
N ALA A 35 -4.47 -7.08 6.64
CA ALA A 35 -5.48 -6.07 6.95
C ALA A 35 -6.21 -6.42 8.24
N TRP A 36 -6.63 -5.44 9.03
CA TRP A 36 -7.44 -5.72 10.22
C TRP A 36 -8.94 -5.88 9.92
N ARG A 37 -9.39 -5.54 8.71
CA ARG A 37 -10.75 -5.84 8.22
C ARG A 37 -10.72 -6.25 6.74
N ALA A 38 -11.86 -6.70 6.24
CA ALA A 38 -12.05 -6.90 4.81
C ALA A 38 -11.79 -5.58 4.06
N LEU A 39 -11.03 -5.68 2.96
CA LEU A 39 -10.74 -4.56 2.06
C LEU A 39 -11.82 -4.47 0.99
N ASP A 40 -12.28 -3.27 0.70
CA ASP A 40 -13.11 -3.02 -0.46
C ASP A 40 -12.31 -3.20 -1.77
N PRO A 41 -12.95 -3.25 -2.95
CA PRO A 41 -12.25 -3.45 -4.21
C PRO A 41 -11.18 -2.39 -4.56
N VAL A 42 -11.34 -1.16 -4.07
CA VAL A 42 -10.44 -0.02 -4.32
C VAL A 42 -9.23 -0.10 -3.38
N GLU A 43 -9.48 -0.33 -2.09
CA GLU A 43 -8.45 -0.58 -1.07
C GLU A 43 -7.59 -1.80 -1.44
N ARG A 44 -8.25 -2.88 -1.89
CA ARG A 44 -7.55 -4.07 -2.36
C ARG A 44 -6.67 -3.77 -3.57
N ALA A 45 -7.15 -2.98 -4.53
CA ALA A 45 -6.36 -2.63 -5.71
C ALA A 45 -5.13 -1.78 -5.36
N HIS A 46 -5.23 -0.94 -4.34
CA HIS A 46 -4.11 -0.18 -3.80
C HIS A 46 -3.02 -1.12 -3.22
N GLU A 47 -3.39 -1.99 -2.28
CA GLU A 47 -2.45 -2.94 -1.65
C GLU A 47 -1.88 -3.96 -2.65
N GLU A 48 -2.68 -4.40 -3.63
CA GLU A 48 -2.21 -5.26 -4.72
C GLU A 48 -1.11 -4.57 -5.55
N GLU A 49 -1.15 -3.25 -5.73
CA GLU A 49 -0.09 -2.53 -6.43
C GLU A 49 1.19 -2.50 -5.61
N HIS A 50 1.12 -2.34 -4.28
CA HIS A 50 2.30 -2.49 -3.43
C HIS A 50 2.92 -3.90 -3.53
N ALA A 51 2.10 -4.94 -3.63
CA ALA A 51 2.60 -6.29 -3.84
C ALA A 51 3.27 -6.45 -5.22
N ARG A 52 2.77 -5.77 -6.26
CA ARG A 52 3.41 -5.72 -7.58
C ARG A 52 4.71 -4.94 -7.55
N GLN A 53 4.75 -3.79 -6.88
CA GLN A 53 5.96 -3.00 -6.69
C GLN A 53 7.03 -3.81 -5.94
N TRP A 54 6.64 -4.56 -4.92
CA TRP A 54 7.54 -5.50 -4.25
C TRP A 54 8.04 -6.58 -5.19
N GLN A 55 7.18 -7.18 -6.02
CA GLN A 55 7.60 -8.16 -7.02
C GLN A 55 8.57 -7.55 -8.06
N ARG A 56 8.35 -6.29 -8.47
CA ARG A 56 9.20 -5.58 -9.43
C ARG A 56 10.56 -5.17 -8.86
N HIS A 57 10.62 -4.79 -7.59
CA HIS A 57 11.83 -4.25 -6.96
C HIS A 57 12.51 -5.22 -5.98
N GLY A 58 11.86 -6.32 -5.61
CA GLY A 58 12.34 -7.27 -4.62
C GLY A 58 12.67 -6.60 -3.29
N ARG A 59 13.76 -7.04 -2.66
CA ARG A 59 14.27 -6.46 -1.39
C ARG A 59 14.63 -4.98 -1.48
N LEU A 60 14.87 -4.46 -2.69
CA LEU A 60 15.15 -3.03 -2.90
C LEU A 60 13.90 -2.16 -2.84
N TYR A 61 12.70 -2.75 -2.73
CA TYR A 61 11.46 -1.99 -2.61
C TYR A 61 11.50 -1.04 -1.41
N VAL A 62 11.82 -1.55 -0.21
CA VAL A 62 11.87 -0.74 1.02
C VAL A 62 12.83 0.45 0.91
N PRO A 63 14.11 0.28 0.54
CA PRO A 63 15.01 1.44 0.41
C PRO A 63 14.59 2.39 -0.73
N ARG A 64 13.99 1.88 -1.82
CA ARG A 64 13.46 2.74 -2.89
C ARG A 64 12.25 3.56 -2.43
N TYR A 65 11.33 2.95 -1.70
CA TYR A 65 10.18 3.62 -1.10
C TYR A 65 10.64 4.73 -0.16
N LEU A 66 11.58 4.43 0.76
CA LEU A 66 12.15 5.44 1.66
C LEU A 66 12.84 6.58 0.91
N ARG A 67 13.58 6.27 -0.16
CA ARG A 67 14.20 7.28 -1.02
C ARG A 67 13.15 8.15 -1.72
N ALA A 68 12.05 7.58 -2.20
CA ALA A 68 10.94 8.31 -2.79
C ALA A 68 10.25 9.23 -1.77
N SER A 69 9.96 8.72 -0.57
CA SER A 69 9.44 9.51 0.55
C SER A 69 10.36 10.68 0.93
N TRP A 70 11.67 10.45 0.95
CA TRP A 70 12.65 11.50 1.23
C TRP A 70 12.73 12.55 0.11
N ARG A 71 12.66 12.12 -1.15
CA ARG A 71 12.57 13.03 -2.31
C ARG A 71 11.31 13.88 -2.26
N ALA A 72 10.14 13.30 -1.92
CA ALA A 72 8.89 14.04 -1.74
C ALA A 72 9.03 15.09 -0.65
N ARG A 73 9.56 14.71 0.52
CA ARG A 73 9.81 15.65 1.64
C ARG A 73 10.75 16.79 1.24
N ARG A 74 11.82 16.52 0.49
CA ARG A 74 12.74 17.57 0.00
C ARG A 74 12.09 18.56 -0.96
N LYS A 75 10.99 18.18 -1.61
CA LYS A 75 10.19 19.06 -2.47
C LYS A 75 9.07 19.77 -1.71
N GLY A 76 9.02 19.68 -0.38
CA GLY A 76 7.94 20.23 0.44
C GLY A 76 6.64 19.41 0.40
N LEU A 77 6.65 18.22 -0.19
CA LEU A 77 5.48 17.34 -0.33
C LEU A 77 5.39 16.33 0.84
N HIS A 78 4.24 15.69 0.99
CA HIS A 78 3.98 14.77 2.08
C HIS A 78 4.62 13.39 1.82
N ARG A 79 5.54 12.96 2.71
CA ARG A 79 6.38 11.77 2.53
C ARG A 79 5.64 10.44 2.27
N TYR A 80 4.45 10.30 2.86
CA TYR A 80 3.61 9.08 2.73
C TYR A 80 2.47 9.24 1.74
N TRP A 81 2.16 10.46 1.30
CA TRP A 81 1.09 10.65 0.33
C TRP A 81 1.70 10.81 -1.06
N ASP A 82 2.69 11.68 -1.20
CA ASP A 82 3.20 12.10 -2.50
C ASP A 82 4.43 11.33 -2.98
N ASN A 83 4.79 10.22 -2.34
CA ASN A 83 5.84 9.37 -2.88
C ASN A 83 5.35 8.64 -4.14
N GLU A 84 6.27 8.36 -5.06
CA GLU A 84 5.94 7.80 -6.38
C GLU A 84 5.17 6.46 -6.30
N PHE A 85 5.47 5.63 -5.29
CA PHE A 85 4.84 4.34 -5.08
C PHE A 85 3.38 4.48 -4.63
N GLU A 86 3.11 5.43 -3.75
CA GLU A 86 1.77 5.76 -3.26
C GLU A 86 0.90 6.41 -4.34
N VAL A 87 1.50 7.26 -5.17
CA VAL A 87 0.85 7.85 -6.34
C VAL A 87 0.46 6.75 -7.34
N GLU A 88 1.37 5.82 -7.64
CA GLU A 88 1.09 4.69 -8.52
C GLU A 88 0.00 3.78 -7.95
N ALA A 89 0.06 3.45 -6.66
CA ALA A 89 -0.92 2.62 -5.98
C ALA A 89 -2.32 3.26 -5.98
N ARG A 90 -2.42 4.58 -5.74
CA ARG A 90 -3.69 5.31 -5.89
C ARG A 90 -4.17 5.35 -7.32
N ALA A 91 -3.29 5.55 -8.30
CA ALA A 91 -3.69 5.52 -9.71
C ALA A 91 -4.24 4.14 -10.11
N ALA A 92 -3.67 3.04 -9.59
CA ALA A 92 -4.20 1.69 -9.79
C ALA A 92 -5.58 1.51 -9.13
N ALA A 93 -5.75 2.03 -7.92
CA ALA A 93 -7.02 2.03 -7.20
C ALA A 93 -8.11 2.82 -7.96
N THR A 94 -7.79 4.01 -8.46
CA THR A 94 -8.70 4.81 -9.30
C THR A 94 -9.10 4.08 -10.58
N ARG A 95 -8.14 3.48 -11.31
CA ARG A 95 -8.45 2.66 -12.49
C ARG A 95 -9.40 1.51 -12.14
N ARG A 96 -9.24 0.88 -10.97
CA ARG A 96 -10.15 -0.16 -10.52
C ARG A 96 -11.54 0.38 -10.21
N ALA A 97 -11.64 1.54 -9.56
CA ALA A 97 -12.90 2.20 -9.27
C ALA A 97 -13.66 2.55 -10.56
N ASP A 98 -12.97 3.12 -11.55
CA ASP A 98 -13.58 3.45 -12.85
C ASP A 98 -14.07 2.22 -13.60
N ALA A 99 -13.34 1.10 -13.52
CA ALA A 99 -13.75 -0.17 -14.11
C ALA A 99 -14.94 -0.85 -13.40
N LEU A 100 -15.31 -0.41 -12.18
CA LEU A 100 -16.48 -0.90 -11.46
C LEU A 100 -17.73 -0.04 -11.71
N ARG A 101 -17.54 1.17 -12.24
CA ARG A 101 -18.63 2.12 -12.55
C ARG A 101 -19.17 1.97 -13.99
N ARG A 102 -18.46 1.22 -14.83
CA ARG A 102 -18.86 0.86 -16.19
C ARG A 102 -19.56 -0.48 -16.18
#